data_AF-A0A537XP39-F1
#
_entry.id   AF-A0A537XP39-F1
#
_cell.length_a   1.000
_cell.length_b   1.000
_cell.length_c   1.000
_cell.angle_alpha   90.00
_cell.angle_beta   90.00
_cell.angle_gamma   90.00
#
_symmetry.space_group_name_H-M   'P 1'
#
loop_
_entity.id
_entity.type
_entity.pdbx_description
1 polymer ?
#
loop_
_entity_poly.entity_id
_entity_poly.type
_entity_poly.pdbx_seq_one_letter_code
_entity_poly.pdbx_strand_id
1 'polypeptide(L)'
;MCEAGHEDPENPSRRGWLKTCMAAGLGAAAGAAVGGLAATLVGPEFERYELREAFSYPPNRSPSGAWWDPLVDQKMKVTDFGLWQGAPGLWRAMYDHGKYVAGTGLPVLVVRVPRDDAVFVAPTDVTFPSGVHLFFDDAARDIRLVAFWNRCTHLCCRASWHDQPIPDIFRDYTPPVPTWTVYGQ
;
A
#
# COMPACT_ATOMS: atom_id res chain seq x y z
N MET A 1 45.32 2.07 -50.27
CA MET A 1 44.09 1.51 -49.66
C MET A 1 44.31 0.02 -49.45
N CYS A 2 44.36 -0.47 -48.21
CA CYS A 2 44.27 -1.91 -47.96
C CYS A 2 42.79 -2.25 -47.79
N GLU A 3 42.29 -3.12 -48.68
CA GLU A 3 40.91 -3.60 -48.69
C GLU A 3 40.59 -4.33 -47.38
N ALA A 4 39.41 -4.04 -46.82
CA ALA A 4 38.86 -4.79 -45.71
C ALA A 4 38.54 -6.21 -46.21
N GLY A 5 39.23 -7.22 -45.69
CA GLY A 5 38.94 -8.62 -45.99
C GLY A 5 37.51 -8.95 -45.58
N HIS A 6 36.71 -9.37 -46.54
CA HIS A 6 35.37 -9.91 -46.32
C HIS A 6 35.52 -11.30 -45.66
N GLU A 7 35.11 -11.42 -44.40
CA GLU A 7 35.05 -12.72 -43.72
C GLU A 7 33.88 -13.54 -44.28
N ASP A 8 34.14 -14.80 -44.63
CA ASP A 8 33.15 -15.77 -45.12
C ASP A 8 32.45 -16.43 -43.92
N PRO A 9 31.12 -16.31 -43.78
CA PRO A 9 30.38 -16.88 -42.66
C PRO A 9 30.38 -18.42 -42.63
N GLU A 10 30.71 -19.11 -43.74
CA GLU A 10 30.69 -20.58 -43.79
C GLU A 10 32.01 -21.24 -43.35
N ASN A 11 33.13 -20.50 -43.30
CA ASN A 11 34.43 -21.05 -42.86
C ASN A 11 35.23 -20.05 -42.00
N PRO A 12 34.82 -19.81 -40.75
CA PRO A 12 35.46 -18.82 -39.89
C PRO A 12 36.87 -19.27 -39.49
N SER A 13 37.82 -18.33 -39.52
CA SER A 13 39.16 -18.56 -38.96
C SER A 13 39.05 -18.95 -37.47
N ARG A 14 40.01 -19.74 -36.96
CA ARG A 14 40.07 -20.12 -35.52
C ARG A 14 39.93 -18.92 -34.58
N ARG A 15 40.44 -17.75 -34.99
CA ARG A 15 40.33 -16.48 -34.26
C ARG A 15 38.92 -15.89 -34.32
N GLY A 16 38.21 -16.01 -35.45
CA GLY A 16 36.80 -15.65 -35.59
C GLY A 16 35.92 -16.50 -34.67
N TRP A 17 36.14 -17.81 -34.64
CA TRP A 17 35.41 -18.73 -33.75
C TRP A 17 35.62 -18.40 -32.25
N LEU A 18 36.87 -18.13 -31.84
CA LEU A 18 37.20 -17.69 -30.48
C LEU A 18 36.53 -16.36 -30.08
N LYS A 19 36.47 -15.38 -31.00
CA LYS A 19 35.78 -14.11 -30.76
C LYS A 19 34.28 -14.31 -30.55
N THR A 20 33.64 -15.19 -31.34
CA THR A 20 32.22 -15.50 -31.19
C THR A 20 31.93 -16.19 -29.86
N CYS A 21 32.76 -17.14 -29.43
CA CYS A 21 32.62 -17.77 -28.12
C CYS A 21 32.82 -16.78 -26.96
N MET A 22 33.81 -15.89 -27.05
CA MET A 22 33.99 -14.83 -26.04
C MET A 22 32.81 -13.86 -26.00
N ALA A 23 32.28 -13.45 -27.16
CA ALA A 23 31.11 -12.57 -27.24
C ALA A 23 29.85 -13.24 -26.67
N ALA A 24 29.64 -14.53 -26.96
CA ALA A 24 28.53 -15.31 -26.40
C ALA A 24 28.67 -15.46 -24.87
N GLY A 25 29.87 -15.74 -24.37
CA GLY A 25 30.16 -15.84 -22.93
C GLY A 25 29.96 -14.52 -22.19
N LEU A 26 30.43 -13.40 -22.76
CA LEU A 26 30.21 -12.04 -22.22
C LEU A 26 28.74 -11.65 -22.24
N GLY A 27 28.00 -11.98 -23.31
CA GLY A 27 26.57 -11.74 -23.42
C GLY A 27 25.77 -12.51 -22.38
N ALA A 28 26.10 -13.79 -22.15
CA ALA A 28 25.47 -14.61 -21.11
C ALA A 28 25.74 -14.08 -19.70
N ALA A 29 26.97 -13.66 -19.41
CA ALA A 29 27.34 -13.10 -18.10
C ALA A 29 26.64 -11.75 -17.84
N ALA A 30 26.59 -10.86 -18.84
CA ALA A 30 25.87 -9.59 -18.75
C ALA A 30 24.36 -9.80 -18.62
N GLY A 31 23.79 -10.73 -19.40
CA GLY A 31 22.39 -11.11 -19.32
C GLY A 31 22.00 -11.70 -17.97
N ALA A 32 22.86 -12.52 -17.36
CA ALA A 32 22.66 -13.06 -16.02
C ALA A 32 22.76 -11.99 -14.92
N ALA A 33 23.69 -11.04 -15.05
CA ALA A 33 23.82 -9.93 -14.10
C ALA A 33 22.60 -8.98 -14.17
N VAL A 34 22.18 -8.60 -15.38
CA VAL A 34 21.00 -7.75 -15.59
C VAL A 34 19.72 -8.49 -15.23
N GLY A 35 19.58 -9.76 -15.61
CA GLY A 35 18.43 -10.60 -15.27
C GLY A 35 18.30 -10.86 -13.78
N GLY A 36 19.43 -11.11 -13.09
CA GLY A 36 19.47 -11.23 -11.62
C GLY A 36 19.08 -9.95 -10.90
N LEU A 37 19.55 -8.79 -11.39
CA LEU A 37 19.13 -7.48 -10.87
C LEU A 37 17.65 -7.19 -11.17
N ALA A 38 17.18 -7.50 -12.38
CA ALA A 38 15.79 -7.31 -12.77
C ALA A 38 14.83 -8.22 -11.98
N ALA A 39 15.24 -9.45 -11.65
CA ALA A 39 14.46 -10.35 -10.80
C ALA A 39 14.25 -9.80 -9.38
N THR A 40 15.12 -8.91 -8.89
CA THR A 40 14.88 -8.18 -7.62
C THR A 40 13.89 -7.02 -7.77
N LEU A 41 13.60 -6.58 -8.99
CA LEU A 41 12.69 -5.49 -9.31
C LEU A 41 11.30 -5.98 -9.73
N VAL A 42 11.20 -7.21 -10.24
CA VAL A 42 9.91 -7.86 -10.50
C VAL A 42 9.32 -8.29 -9.16
N GLY A 43 8.06 -7.91 -8.93
CA GLY A 43 7.38 -8.12 -7.66
C GLY A 43 7.34 -9.58 -7.19
N PRO A 44 7.02 -9.80 -5.91
CA PRO A 44 6.99 -11.13 -5.28
C PRO A 44 6.22 -12.18 -6.10
N GLU A 45 6.79 -13.38 -6.20
CA GLU A 45 6.23 -14.56 -6.88
C GLU A 45 4.91 -15.00 -6.22
N PHE A 46 3.76 -14.75 -6.87
CA PHE A 46 2.42 -14.84 -6.26
C PHE A 46 2.07 -16.21 -5.61
N GLU A 47 2.67 -17.32 -6.04
CA GLU A 47 2.38 -18.66 -5.46
C GLU A 47 2.87 -18.82 -4.02
N ARG A 48 3.88 -18.05 -3.59
CA ARG A 48 4.42 -18.12 -2.23
C ARG A 48 3.68 -17.21 -1.24
N TYR A 49 2.96 -16.21 -1.71
CA TYR A 49 2.43 -15.14 -0.88
C TYR A 49 0.91 -15.22 -0.73
N GLU A 50 0.45 -15.03 0.51
CA GLU A 50 -0.97 -14.86 0.81
C GLU A 50 -1.38 -13.41 0.52
N LEU A 51 -2.21 -13.20 -0.50
CA LEU A 51 -2.92 -11.92 -0.67
C LEU A 51 -4.08 -11.86 0.34
N ARG A 52 -4.02 -10.91 1.28
CA ARG A 52 -5.09 -10.72 2.27
C ARG A 52 -6.10 -9.67 1.83
N GLU A 53 -7.29 -10.09 1.43
CA GLU A 53 -8.46 -9.24 1.18
C GLU A 53 -9.08 -8.73 2.50
N ALA A 54 -8.28 -8.01 3.30
CA ALA A 54 -8.66 -7.43 4.58
C ALA A 54 -7.80 -6.19 4.89
N PHE A 55 -8.24 -5.36 5.85
CA PHE A 55 -7.37 -4.37 6.47
C PHE A 55 -6.49 -5.05 7.52
N SER A 56 -5.19 -4.81 7.47
CA SER A 56 -4.24 -5.36 8.43
C SER A 56 -3.36 -4.26 9.04
N TYR A 57 -2.90 -4.46 10.27
CA TYR A 57 -2.03 -3.50 10.94
C TYR A 57 -0.62 -3.51 10.32
N PRO A 58 -0.12 -2.36 9.85
CA PRO A 58 1.23 -2.24 9.32
C PRO A 58 2.26 -2.21 10.44
N PRO A 59 3.52 -2.53 10.14
CA PRO A 59 4.63 -2.22 11.04
C PRO A 59 4.62 -0.73 11.39
N ASN A 60 4.71 -0.43 12.68
CA ASN A 60 4.85 0.94 13.15
C ASN A 60 6.25 1.46 12.79
N ARG A 61 6.29 2.72 12.31
CA ARG A 61 7.52 3.42 11.96
C ARG A 61 7.91 4.49 12.97
N SER A 62 7.02 4.78 13.92
CA SER A 62 7.23 5.78 14.96
C SER A 62 7.95 5.18 16.16
N PRO A 63 9.02 5.82 16.68
CA PRO A 63 9.71 5.37 17.88
C PRO A 63 8.92 5.60 19.19
N SER A 64 7.83 6.37 19.15
CA SER A 64 6.99 6.67 20.33
C SER A 64 6.16 5.49 20.82
N GLY A 65 6.13 4.38 20.07
CA GLY A 65 5.21 3.27 20.32
C GLY A 65 3.78 3.65 19.95
N ALA A 66 3.10 2.76 19.23
CA ALA A 66 1.70 2.94 18.86
C ALA A 66 0.84 1.92 19.58
N TRP A 67 -0.41 2.28 19.88
CA TRP A 67 -1.33 1.38 20.57
C TRP A 67 -1.57 0.07 19.80
N TRP A 68 -1.40 0.07 18.47
CA TRP A 68 -1.57 -1.09 17.60
C TRP A 68 -0.30 -1.93 17.41
N ASP A 69 0.82 -1.58 18.05
CA ASP A 69 2.08 -2.36 17.96
C ASP A 69 1.89 -3.85 18.29
N PRO A 70 1.09 -4.25 19.31
CA PRO A 70 0.83 -5.68 19.58
C PRO A 70 0.00 -6.38 18.51
N LEU A 71 -0.61 -5.63 17.60
CA LEU A 71 -1.55 -6.11 16.58
C LEU A 71 -0.94 -6.16 15.17
N VAL A 72 0.34 -5.80 15.01
CA VAL A 72 1.04 -5.84 13.72
C VAL A 72 0.89 -7.22 13.06
N ASP A 73 0.70 -7.22 11.73
CA ASP A 73 0.40 -8.38 10.89
C ASP A 73 -0.99 -9.01 11.10
N GLN A 74 -1.76 -8.58 12.11
CA GLN A 74 -3.12 -9.07 12.33
C GLN A 74 -4.14 -8.31 11.48
N LYS A 75 -5.25 -8.98 11.15
CA LYS A 75 -6.42 -8.35 10.54
C LYS A 75 -7.08 -7.42 11.56
N MET A 76 -7.39 -6.20 11.13
CA MET A 76 -8.12 -5.24 11.95
C MET A 76 -9.53 -5.76 12.26
N LYS A 77 -9.95 -5.63 13.51
CA LYS A 77 -11.32 -5.94 13.94
C LYS A 77 -11.99 -4.67 14.42
N VAL A 78 -13.31 -4.60 14.24
CA VAL A 78 -14.16 -3.51 14.76
C VAL A 78 -13.95 -3.29 16.26
N THR A 79 -13.73 -4.38 17.01
CA THR A 79 -13.54 -4.38 18.46
C THR A 79 -12.19 -3.85 18.93
N ASP A 80 -11.21 -3.70 18.04
CA ASP A 80 -9.87 -3.28 18.42
C ASP A 80 -9.80 -1.77 18.72
N PHE A 81 -10.76 -0.99 18.22
CA PHE A 81 -10.77 0.46 18.30
C PHE A 81 -11.69 0.95 19.42
N GLY A 82 -11.19 1.83 20.28
CA GLY A 82 -11.99 2.72 21.13
C GLY A 82 -12.63 3.87 20.33
N LEU A 83 -13.56 4.60 20.96
CA LEU A 83 -14.16 5.78 20.34
C LEU A 83 -13.07 6.85 20.06
N TRP A 84 -13.10 7.45 18.87
CA TRP A 84 -12.09 8.39 18.36
C TRP A 84 -10.67 7.82 18.24
N GLN A 85 -10.53 6.50 18.34
CA GLN A 85 -9.27 5.81 18.10
C GLN A 85 -9.16 5.45 16.62
N GLY A 86 -7.97 5.65 16.07
CA GLY A 86 -7.67 5.30 14.69
C GLY A 86 -6.28 4.69 14.57
N ALA A 87 -6.05 3.99 13.46
CA ALA A 87 -4.76 3.40 13.13
C ALA A 87 -4.55 3.38 11.61
N PRO A 88 -3.29 3.55 11.15
CA PRO A 88 -2.95 3.26 9.77
C PRO A 88 -3.16 1.76 9.50
N GLY A 89 -3.60 1.45 8.28
CA GLY A 89 -3.86 0.08 7.82
C GLY A 89 -3.27 -0.18 6.43
N LEU A 90 -3.22 -1.45 6.07
CA LEU A 90 -2.94 -1.91 4.72
C LEU A 90 -4.10 -2.76 4.22
N TRP A 91 -4.70 -2.38 3.10
CA TRP A 91 -5.68 -3.18 2.38
C TRP A 91 -5.00 -3.99 1.28
N ARG A 92 -5.37 -5.26 1.10
CA ARG A 92 -4.82 -6.12 0.03
C ARG A 92 -3.30 -6.24 0.07
N ALA A 93 -2.74 -6.32 1.27
CA ALA A 93 -1.32 -6.57 1.46
C ALA A 93 -0.98 -8.06 1.26
N MET A 94 0.26 -8.31 0.85
CA MET A 94 0.80 -9.65 0.71
C MET A 94 1.52 -10.06 1.99
N TYR A 95 1.45 -11.36 2.29
CA TYR A 95 2.06 -11.96 3.47
C TYR A 95 2.86 -13.22 3.09
N ASP A 96 4.05 -13.36 3.67
CA ASP A 96 4.86 -14.59 3.62
C ASP A 96 4.86 -15.21 5.02
N HIS A 97 4.35 -16.43 5.18
CA HIS A 97 4.26 -17.12 6.49
C HIS A 97 3.71 -16.23 7.62
N GLY A 98 2.68 -15.43 7.32
CA GLY A 98 2.05 -14.54 8.29
C GLY A 98 2.75 -13.20 8.52
N LYS A 99 3.84 -12.90 7.81
CA LYS A 99 4.58 -11.64 7.88
C LYS A 99 4.35 -10.74 6.68
N TYR A 100 4.10 -9.46 6.93
CA TYR A 100 3.89 -8.47 5.89
C TYR A 100 5.09 -8.37 4.93
N VAL A 101 4.81 -8.42 3.63
CA VAL A 101 5.79 -8.17 2.57
C VAL A 101 5.86 -6.67 2.28
N ALA A 102 6.99 -6.05 2.59
CA ALA A 102 7.20 -4.61 2.44
C ALA A 102 6.92 -4.12 1.01
N GLY A 103 6.25 -2.96 0.91
CA GLY A 103 5.91 -2.35 -0.38
C GLY A 103 4.60 -2.84 -0.99
N THR A 104 3.97 -3.86 -0.41
CA THR A 104 2.67 -4.35 -0.84
C THR A 104 1.53 -3.71 -0.05
N GLY A 105 0.32 -3.79 -0.59
CA GLY A 105 -0.88 -3.26 0.05
C GLY A 105 -1.10 -1.77 -0.17
N LEU A 106 -2.37 -1.41 -0.06
CA LEU A 106 -2.92 -0.10 -0.25
C LEU A 106 -3.05 0.61 1.11
N PRO A 107 -2.40 1.77 1.33
CA PRO A 107 -2.45 2.45 2.62
C PRO A 107 -3.86 2.98 2.88
N VAL A 108 -4.39 2.64 4.05
CA VAL A 108 -5.67 3.16 4.55
C VAL A 108 -5.49 3.76 5.93
N LEU A 109 -6.44 4.57 6.35
CA LEU A 109 -6.59 5.02 7.73
C LEU A 109 -8.00 4.64 8.17
N VAL A 110 -8.08 3.89 9.26
CA VAL A 110 -9.32 3.42 9.84
C VAL A 110 -9.53 4.15 11.17
N VAL A 111 -10.70 4.75 11.34
CA VAL A 111 -11.06 5.51 12.55
C VAL A 111 -12.45 5.09 13.00
N ARG A 112 -12.60 4.84 14.30
CA ARG A 112 -13.91 4.68 14.95
C ARG A 112 -14.40 6.03 15.44
N VAL A 113 -15.58 6.45 15.00
CA VAL A 113 -16.22 7.72 15.36
C VAL A 113 -17.62 7.47 15.93
N PRO A 114 -18.19 8.42 16.70
CA PRO A 114 -19.61 8.39 17.02
C PRO A 114 -20.43 8.32 15.75
N ARG A 115 -21.56 7.61 15.79
CA ARG A 115 -22.55 7.75 14.73
C ARG A 115 -23.22 9.11 14.90
N ASP A 116 -23.04 9.98 13.92
CA ASP A 116 -23.74 11.25 13.83
C ASP A 116 -24.24 11.44 12.40
N ASP A 117 -25.53 11.19 12.19
CA ASP A 117 -26.16 11.31 10.88
C ASP A 117 -26.48 12.79 10.52
N ALA A 118 -26.22 13.76 11.41
CA ALA A 118 -26.32 15.19 11.12
C ALA A 118 -24.98 15.76 10.59
N VAL A 119 -23.85 15.26 11.10
CA VAL A 119 -22.51 15.75 10.74
C VAL A 119 -21.80 14.86 9.73
N PHE A 120 -22.09 13.55 9.73
CA PHE A 120 -21.62 12.60 8.73
C PHE A 120 -22.80 12.06 7.93
N VAL A 121 -23.03 12.65 6.77
CA VAL A 121 -24.03 12.20 5.80
C VAL A 121 -23.30 11.57 4.61
N ALA A 122 -23.56 10.30 4.32
CA ALA A 122 -23.07 9.72 3.07
C ALA A 122 -23.73 10.41 1.87
N PRO A 123 -22.98 10.62 0.77
CA PRO A 123 -23.59 11.06 -0.49
C PRO A 123 -24.68 10.08 -0.90
N THR A 124 -25.90 10.59 -1.10
CA THR A 124 -27.06 9.82 -1.59
C THR A 124 -27.19 9.88 -3.12
N ASP A 125 -26.37 10.72 -3.76
CA ASP A 125 -26.35 10.98 -5.20
C ASP A 125 -25.30 10.14 -5.95
N VAL A 126 -24.47 9.38 -5.23
CA VAL A 126 -23.45 8.51 -5.80
C VAL A 126 -23.90 7.05 -5.71
N THR A 127 -23.93 6.35 -6.84
CA THR A 127 -24.19 4.90 -6.88
C THR A 127 -22.90 4.14 -6.65
N PHE A 128 -22.89 3.25 -5.67
CA PHE A 128 -21.75 2.37 -5.38
C PHE A 128 -21.92 1.01 -6.07
N PRO A 129 -20.81 0.36 -6.50
CA PRO A 129 -20.85 -1.03 -6.93
C PRO A 129 -21.41 -1.94 -5.83
N SER A 130 -22.00 -3.07 -6.23
CA SER A 130 -22.50 -4.07 -5.28
C SER A 130 -21.41 -4.51 -4.31
N GLY A 131 -21.71 -4.51 -3.00
CA GLY A 131 -20.79 -4.87 -1.93
C GLY A 131 -19.83 -3.76 -1.47
N VAL A 132 -19.91 -2.55 -2.04
CA VAL A 132 -19.12 -1.40 -1.62
C VAL A 132 -19.94 -0.52 -0.68
N HIS A 133 -19.39 -0.27 0.52
CA HIS A 133 -19.96 0.65 1.50
C HIS A 133 -18.89 1.68 1.89
N LEU A 134 -19.30 2.94 2.04
CA LEU A 134 -18.39 4.02 2.47
C LEU A 134 -17.99 3.91 3.95
N PHE A 135 -18.81 3.24 4.75
CA PHE A 135 -18.61 3.07 6.17
C PHE A 135 -19.25 1.77 6.63
N PHE A 136 -18.83 1.32 7.82
CA PHE A 136 -19.48 0.24 8.55
C PHE A 136 -20.20 0.83 9.77
N ASP A 137 -21.49 0.58 9.87
CA ASP A 137 -22.31 0.97 11.02
C ASP A 137 -22.58 -0.22 11.94
N ASP A 138 -22.49 0.02 13.24
CA ASP A 138 -23.02 -0.87 14.27
C ASP A 138 -24.12 -0.14 15.05
N ALA A 139 -25.36 -0.33 14.60
CA ALA A 139 -26.54 0.35 15.17
C ALA A 139 -26.77 0.01 16.65
N ALA A 140 -26.28 -1.13 17.14
CA ALA A 140 -26.42 -1.52 18.55
C ALA A 140 -25.43 -0.76 19.47
N ARG A 141 -24.40 -0.14 18.90
CA ARG A 141 -23.31 0.51 19.64
C ARG A 141 -23.19 2.01 19.35
N ASP A 142 -24.05 2.55 18.50
CA ASP A 142 -24.07 3.96 18.08
C ASP A 142 -22.70 4.46 17.55
N ILE A 143 -22.03 3.62 16.76
CA ILE A 143 -20.70 3.89 16.22
C ILE A 143 -20.65 3.68 14.71
N ARG A 144 -19.71 4.40 14.10
CA ARG A 144 -19.35 4.28 12.69
C ARG A 144 -17.85 4.06 12.55
N LEU A 145 -17.46 3.11 11.71
CA LEU A 145 -16.09 2.91 11.26
C LEU A 145 -15.94 3.46 9.85
N VAL A 146 -15.01 4.39 9.70
CA VAL A 146 -14.68 4.99 8.41
C VAL A 146 -13.27 4.56 8.04
N ALA A 147 -13.12 4.02 6.84
CA ALA A 147 -11.84 3.69 6.25
C ALA A 147 -11.64 4.56 5.02
N PHE A 148 -10.54 5.29 4.97
CA PHE A 148 -10.22 6.16 3.84
C PHE A 148 -8.82 5.89 3.31
N TRP A 149 -8.64 6.20 2.03
CA TRP A 149 -7.35 6.10 1.37
C TRP A 149 -6.34 7.03 2.06
N ASN A 150 -5.27 6.47 2.60
CA ASN A 150 -4.30 7.23 3.38
C ASN A 150 -3.13 7.71 2.50
N ARG A 151 -3.47 8.56 1.54
CA ARG A 151 -2.52 9.42 0.81
C ARG A 151 -3.09 10.81 0.71
N CYS A 152 -2.33 11.78 1.21
CA CYS A 152 -2.60 13.19 0.99
C CYS A 152 -2.57 13.51 -0.51
N THR A 153 -3.57 14.25 -0.99
CA THR A 153 -3.70 14.66 -2.39
C THR A 153 -2.65 15.69 -2.82
N HIS A 154 -1.93 16.30 -1.88
CA HIS A 154 -0.88 17.28 -2.18
C HIS A 154 0.43 16.60 -2.64
N LEU A 155 1.06 15.82 -1.75
CA LEU A 155 2.38 15.21 -1.99
C LEU A 155 2.41 13.70 -1.75
N CYS A 156 1.23 13.05 -1.74
CA CYS A 156 1.10 11.60 -1.52
C CYS A 156 1.70 11.11 -0.20
N CYS A 157 1.94 11.97 0.78
CA CYS A 157 2.35 11.54 2.12
C CYS A 157 1.24 10.73 2.78
N ARG A 158 1.60 9.80 3.65
CA ARG A 158 0.62 9.13 4.52
C ARG A 158 0.27 10.10 5.64
N ALA A 159 -0.99 10.48 5.75
CA ALA A 159 -1.46 11.19 6.93
C ALA A 159 -1.33 10.23 8.12
N SER A 160 -0.62 10.65 9.17
CA SER A 160 -0.66 9.92 10.43
C SER A 160 -1.98 10.22 11.13
N TRP A 161 -2.49 9.24 11.87
CA TRP A 161 -3.44 9.52 12.93
C TRP A 161 -2.68 9.73 14.23
N HIS A 162 -3.37 10.26 15.23
CA HIS A 162 -2.78 10.38 16.56
C HIS A 162 -2.42 8.98 17.09
N ASP A 163 -1.16 8.81 17.51
CA ASP A 163 -0.70 7.57 18.17
C ASP A 163 -1.40 7.33 19.52
N GLN A 164 -2.06 8.38 20.03
CA GLN A 164 -2.84 8.41 21.26
C GLN A 164 -4.30 8.77 20.94
N PRO A 165 -5.28 8.36 21.75
CA PRO A 165 -6.66 8.79 21.61
C PRO A 165 -6.77 10.31 21.61
N ILE A 166 -7.67 10.84 20.77
CA ILE A 166 -7.95 12.28 20.72
C ILE A 166 -8.43 12.73 22.12
N PRO A 167 -7.88 13.81 22.70
CA PRO A 167 -8.36 14.36 23.97
C PRO A 167 -9.86 14.71 23.93
N ASP A 168 -10.57 14.55 25.04
CA ASP A 168 -12.04 14.72 25.10
C ASP A 168 -12.52 16.06 24.54
N ILE A 169 -11.76 17.14 24.73
CA ILE A 169 -12.07 18.49 24.24
C ILE A 169 -12.17 18.60 22.70
N PHE A 170 -11.66 17.62 21.96
CA PHE A 170 -11.69 17.58 20.50
C PHE A 170 -12.60 16.45 19.97
N ARG A 171 -13.36 15.78 20.86
CA ARG A 171 -14.28 14.70 20.51
C ARG A 171 -15.69 15.17 20.20
N ASP A 172 -15.99 16.43 20.49
CA ASP A 172 -17.25 17.05 20.14
C ASP A 172 -17.15 17.63 18.72
N TYR A 173 -18.18 17.41 17.91
CA TYR A 173 -18.36 18.09 16.62
C TYR A 173 -18.74 19.57 16.88
N THR A 174 -17.85 20.35 17.51
CA THR A 174 -18.08 21.73 17.93
C THR A 174 -17.28 22.71 17.08
N PRO A 175 -17.57 22.78 15.78
CA PRO A 175 -18.16 24.00 15.18
C PRO A 175 -19.05 23.69 13.95
N PRO A 176 -19.82 24.65 13.39
CA PRO A 176 -20.30 24.51 12.01
C PRO A 176 -19.09 24.25 11.13
N VAL A 177 -19.07 23.10 10.45
CA VAL A 177 -17.98 22.69 9.59
C VAL A 177 -17.72 23.84 8.61
N PRO A 178 -16.50 24.39 8.53
CA PRO A 178 -16.26 25.58 7.71
C PRO A 178 -16.46 25.29 6.22
N THR A 179 -16.68 24.04 5.83
CA THR A 179 -16.48 23.58 4.46
C THR A 179 -17.38 24.33 3.47
N TRP A 180 -18.68 24.44 3.74
CA TRP A 180 -19.58 25.16 2.84
C TRP A 180 -19.47 26.69 3.01
N THR A 181 -19.47 27.18 4.25
CA THR A 181 -19.54 28.62 4.55
C THR A 181 -18.22 29.36 4.27
N VAL A 182 -17.08 28.66 4.29
CA VAL A 182 -15.74 29.24 4.06
C VAL A 182 -15.19 28.94 2.66
N TYR A 183 -15.44 27.75 2.10
CA TYR A 183 -14.89 27.40 0.78
C TYR A 183 -15.88 27.54 -0.38
N GLY A 184 -17.19 27.68 -0.12
CA GLY A 184 -18.19 27.95 -1.16
C GLY A 184 -18.28 26.88 -2.25
N GLN A 185 -17.94 25.64 -1.92
CA GLN A 185 -17.90 24.47 -2.81
C GLN A 185 -18.60 23.29 -2.18
#